data_AF-A0A1Z5ITH6-F1
#
_entry.id   AF-A0A1Z5ITH6-F1
#
_cell.length_a   1.000
_cell.length_b   1.000
_cell.length_c   1.000
_cell.angle_alpha   90.00
_cell.angle_beta   90.00
_cell.angle_gamma   90.00
#
_symmetry.space_group_name_H-M   'P 1'
#
loop_
_entity.id
_entity.type
_entity.pdbx_description
1 polymer ?
#
loop_
_entity_poly.entity_id
_entity_poly.type
_entity_poly.pdbx_seq_one_letter_code
_entity_poly.pdbx_strand_id
1 'polypeptide(L)'
;MIAVILFVGALLFACSMIFISGGFKKAFWVTVGLILTVGSIILMSLNYNQSFGMKPVTVSHRYPLTSSISGKRPVLLYHQLGTKNERVYLYKSNPLEHRLQRTKPAQGPVTVTPNASRNQVEVTKTYRVYQNEELRLLFSVGVKDHQYVMTQWHFSLKPGWRLVGTK
;
A
#
# COMPACT_ATOMS: atom_id res chain seq x y z
N MET A 1 3.08 -0.49 -21.33
CA MET A 1 2.41 -0.58 -22.65
C MET A 1 1.55 0.65 -22.96
N ILE A 2 0.85 1.25 -21.99
CA ILE A 2 0.02 2.45 -22.16
C ILE A 2 0.79 3.67 -22.69
N ALA A 3 2.05 3.85 -22.27
CA ALA A 3 2.91 4.91 -22.81
C ALA A 3 3.21 4.73 -24.32
N VAL A 4 3.26 3.48 -24.80
CA VAL A 4 3.39 3.18 -26.23
C VAL A 4 2.10 3.53 -26.96
N ILE A 5 0.94 3.17 -26.40
CA ILE A 5 -0.38 3.51 -26.96
C ILE A 5 -0.54 5.03 -27.04
N LEU A 6 -0.10 5.77 -26.02
CA LEU A 6 -0.07 7.23 -26.03
C LEU A 6 0.75 7.77 -27.21
N PHE A 7 1.98 7.27 -27.38
CA PHE A 7 2.87 7.75 -28.43
C PHE A 7 2.35 7.42 -29.84
N VAL A 8 1.86 6.19 -30.03
CA VAL A 8 1.24 5.75 -31.29
C VAL A 8 -0.03 6.56 -31.57
N GLY A 9 -0.86 6.79 -30.56
CA GLY A 9 -2.06 7.63 -30.68
C GLY A 9 -1.73 9.05 -31.09
N ALA A 10 -0.69 9.65 -30.50
CA ALA A 10 -0.27 11.01 -30.82
C ALA A 10 0.28 11.11 -32.25
N LEU A 11 1.09 10.15 -32.68
CA LEU A 11 1.57 10.07 -34.06
C LEU A 11 0.41 9.86 -35.04
N LEU A 12 -0.52 8.96 -34.73
CA LEU A 12 -1.69 8.69 -35.56
C LEU A 12 -2.54 9.94 -35.72
N PHE A 13 -2.78 10.67 -34.63
CA PHE A 13 -3.49 11.94 -34.63
C PHE A 13 -2.80 12.97 -35.53
N ALA A 14 -1.51 13.22 -35.32
CA ALA A 14 -0.74 14.19 -36.07
C ALA A 14 -0.67 13.84 -37.57
N CYS A 15 -0.30 12.61 -37.90
CA CYS A 15 -0.21 12.14 -39.29
C CYS A 15 -1.57 12.21 -40.01
N SER A 16 -2.66 11.85 -39.33
CA SER A 16 -4.01 11.93 -39.90
C SER A 16 -4.44 13.37 -40.15
N MET A 17 -4.03 14.30 -39.29
CA MET A 17 -4.29 15.73 -39.45
C MET A 17 -3.59 16.30 -40.69
N ILE A 18 -2.31 15.91 -40.90
CA ILE A 18 -1.41 16.45 -41.93
C ILE A 18 -1.65 15.80 -43.30
N PHE A 19 -1.65 14.47 -43.38
CA PHE A 19 -1.54 13.75 -44.65
C PHE A 19 -2.89 13.30 -45.24
N ILE A 20 -3.95 13.17 -44.43
CA ILE A 20 -5.25 12.71 -44.93
C ILE A 20 -6.06 13.92 -45.44
N SER A 21 -6.46 13.85 -46.70
CA SER A 21 -7.39 14.79 -47.33
C SER A 21 -8.79 14.69 -46.72
N GLY A 22 -9.55 15.79 -46.72
CA GLY A 22 -10.84 15.91 -46.02
C GLY A 22 -11.88 14.81 -46.31
N GLY A 23 -12.95 14.83 -45.52
CA GLY A 23 -14.04 13.86 -45.60
C GLY A 23 -14.04 12.85 -44.44
N PHE A 24 -14.89 11.83 -44.55
CA PHE A 24 -15.16 10.88 -43.47
C PHE A 24 -13.91 10.14 -42.98
N LYS A 25 -13.02 9.74 -43.90
CA LYS A 25 -11.76 9.04 -43.56
C LYS A 25 -10.88 9.89 -42.64
N LYS A 26 -10.74 11.20 -42.91
CA LYS A 26 -9.99 12.11 -42.06
C LYS A 26 -10.62 12.21 -40.67
N ALA A 27 -11.93 12.46 -40.62
CA ALA A 27 -12.65 12.61 -39.36
C ALA A 27 -12.54 11.35 -38.48
N PHE A 28 -12.63 10.16 -39.08
CA PHE A 28 -12.48 8.89 -38.38
C PHE A 28 -11.08 8.74 -37.76
N TRP A 29 -10.02 8.85 -38.56
CA TRP A 29 -8.65 8.63 -38.08
C TRP A 29 -8.16 9.69 -37.10
N VAL A 30 -8.54 10.96 -37.30
CA VAL A 30 -8.27 12.04 -36.34
C VAL A 30 -8.98 11.75 -35.02
N THR A 31 -10.25 11.34 -35.05
CA THR A 31 -11.00 10.98 -33.83
C THR A 31 -10.36 9.80 -33.11
N VAL A 32 -9.97 8.74 -33.83
CA VAL A 32 -9.29 7.57 -33.23
C VAL A 32 -7.97 7.97 -32.58
N GLY A 33 -7.11 8.73 -33.28
CA GLY A 33 -5.85 9.20 -32.73
C GLY A 33 -6.04 10.09 -31.50
N LEU A 34 -7.04 10.97 -31.53
CA LEU A 34 -7.39 11.83 -30.40
C LEU A 34 -7.83 11.00 -29.18
N ILE A 35 -8.74 10.04 -29.37
CA ILE A 35 -9.23 9.16 -28.30
C ILE A 35 -8.09 8.35 -27.70
N LEU A 36 -7.22 7.77 -28.52
CA LEU A 36 -6.08 7.00 -28.03
C LEU A 36 -5.12 7.87 -27.21
N THR A 37 -4.86 9.09 -27.67
CA THR A 37 -3.96 10.03 -26.98
C THR A 37 -4.56 10.50 -25.65
N VAL A 38 -5.75 11.11 -25.69
CA VAL A 38 -6.42 11.67 -24.52
C VAL A 38 -6.81 10.57 -23.54
N GLY A 39 -7.34 9.45 -24.04
CA GLY A 39 -7.70 8.28 -23.23
C GLY A 39 -6.49 7.69 -22.51
N SER A 40 -5.32 7.62 -23.15
CA SER A 40 -4.10 7.14 -22.50
C SER A 40 -3.65 8.06 -21.37
N ILE A 41 -3.70 9.39 -21.57
CA ILE A 41 -3.36 10.38 -20.53
C ILE A 41 -4.31 10.24 -19.33
N ILE A 42 -5.61 10.15 -19.58
CA ILE A 42 -6.62 10.00 -18.53
C ILE A 42 -6.39 8.70 -17.76
N LEU A 43 -6.23 7.57 -18.45
CA LEU A 43 -6.00 6.27 -17.81
C LEU A 43 -4.69 6.24 -17.00
N MET A 44 -3.62 6.84 -17.50
CA MET A 44 -2.37 6.98 -16.73
C MET A 44 -2.57 7.83 -15.48
N SER A 45 -3.27 8.96 -15.59
CA SER A 45 -3.56 9.83 -14.44
C SER A 45 -4.42 9.11 -13.40
N LEU A 46 -5.45 8.37 -13.81
CA LEU A 46 -6.29 7.58 -12.91
C LEU A 46 -5.51 6.43 -12.27
N ASN A 47 -4.63 5.75 -13.02
CA ASN A 47 -3.79 4.69 -12.47
C ASN A 47 -2.80 5.25 -11.43
N TYR A 48 -2.18 6.39 -11.72
CA TYR A 48 -1.21 7.02 -10.82
C TYR A 48 -1.86 7.64 -9.57
N ASN A 49 -2.89 8.48 -9.75
CA ASN A 49 -3.49 9.26 -8.66
C ASN A 49 -4.54 8.49 -7.87
N GLN A 50 -5.30 7.62 -8.54
CA GLN A 50 -6.46 6.93 -7.95
C GLN A 50 -6.28 5.41 -7.86
N SER A 51 -5.11 4.90 -8.26
CA SER A 51 -4.83 3.45 -8.28
C SER A 51 -5.81 2.64 -9.14
N PHE A 52 -6.28 3.23 -10.24
CA PHE A 52 -7.17 2.55 -11.20
C PHE A 52 -6.61 1.19 -11.64
N GLY A 53 -7.45 0.16 -11.66
CA GLY A 53 -7.06 -1.20 -12.05
C GLY A 53 -6.29 -1.98 -10.99
N MET A 54 -6.12 -1.45 -9.77
CA MET A 54 -5.54 -2.16 -8.63
C MET A 54 -6.59 -2.56 -7.58
N LYS A 55 -6.25 -3.53 -6.75
CA LYS A 55 -7.00 -3.98 -5.58
C LYS A 55 -6.08 -4.09 -4.36
N PRO A 56 -6.60 -3.87 -3.14
CA PRO A 56 -5.84 -4.14 -1.94
C PRO A 56 -5.71 -5.66 -1.70
N VAL A 57 -4.52 -6.09 -1.30
CA VAL A 57 -4.25 -7.45 -0.80
C VAL A 57 -3.53 -7.34 0.54
N THR A 58 -3.94 -8.17 1.48
CA THR A 58 -3.39 -8.19 2.84
C THR A 58 -2.55 -9.44 3.05
N VAL A 59 -1.40 -9.26 3.67
CA VAL A 59 -0.52 -10.34 4.10
C VAL A 59 -0.31 -10.21 5.60
N SER A 60 -0.80 -11.20 6.35
CA SER A 60 -0.73 -11.22 7.81
C SER A 60 0.29 -12.22 8.29
N HIS A 61 1.17 -11.78 9.17
CA HIS A 61 2.11 -12.66 9.87
C HIS A 61 1.89 -12.56 11.37
N ARG A 62 1.80 -13.71 12.03
CA ARG A 62 1.62 -13.81 13.47
C ARG A 62 2.92 -14.23 14.11
N TYR A 63 3.33 -13.47 15.11
CA TYR A 63 4.53 -13.75 15.88
C TYR A 63 4.17 -13.93 17.35
N PRO A 64 4.86 -14.83 18.07
CA PRO A 64 4.70 -14.92 19.50
C PRO A 64 5.13 -13.59 20.14
N LEU A 65 4.47 -13.18 21.22
CA LEU A 65 4.78 -11.93 21.90
C LEU A 65 5.39 -12.21 23.26
N THR A 66 6.58 -11.65 23.52
CA THR A 66 7.26 -11.72 24.81
C THR A 66 7.26 -10.37 25.49
N SER A 67 7.41 -10.37 26.83
CA SER A 67 7.50 -9.14 27.61
C SER A 67 8.64 -8.25 27.10
N SER A 68 8.38 -6.95 26.98
CA SER A 68 9.36 -5.96 26.54
C SER A 68 10.52 -5.79 27.53
N ILE A 69 10.27 -6.07 28.81
CA ILE A 69 11.26 -6.06 29.88
C ILE A 69 11.21 -7.36 30.68
N SER A 70 12.36 -7.80 31.19
CA SER A 70 12.42 -8.93 32.12
C SER A 70 11.87 -8.50 33.49
N GLY A 71 10.92 -9.25 34.03
CA GLY A 71 10.31 -8.95 35.32
C GLY A 71 9.22 -9.95 35.71
N LYS A 72 8.68 -9.80 36.92
CA LYS A 72 7.67 -10.72 37.48
C LYS A 72 6.31 -10.69 36.76
N ARG A 73 6.00 -9.61 36.03
CA ARG A 73 4.76 -9.49 35.24
C ARG A 73 5.10 -9.10 33.80
N PRO A 74 4.40 -9.65 32.80
CA PRO A 74 4.67 -9.32 31.41
C PRO A 74 4.18 -7.91 31.08
N VAL A 75 4.98 -7.18 30.31
CA VAL A 75 4.76 -5.78 30.00
C VAL A 75 4.87 -5.57 28.48
N LEU A 76 3.95 -4.80 27.92
CA LEU A 76 4.10 -4.19 26.61
C LEU A 76 4.43 -2.70 26.81
N LEU A 77 5.65 -2.33 26.45
CA LEU A 77 6.10 -0.94 26.53
C LEU A 77 5.51 -0.13 25.38
N TYR A 78 5.18 1.13 25.66
CA TYR A 78 4.90 2.11 24.62
C TYR A 78 5.58 3.44 24.93
N HIS A 79 5.88 4.21 23.89
CA HIS A 79 6.33 5.59 23.98
C HIS A 79 5.28 6.48 23.33
N GLN A 80 4.85 7.52 24.03
CA GLN A 80 3.83 8.45 23.54
C GLN A 80 4.47 9.47 22.60
N LEU A 81 3.91 9.66 21.41
CA LEU A 81 4.35 10.70 20.48
C LEU A 81 3.46 11.94 20.65
N GLY A 82 4.07 13.05 21.07
CA GLY A 82 3.39 14.33 21.24
C GLY A 82 2.27 14.29 22.30
N THR A 83 1.21 15.07 22.07
CA THR A 83 0.08 15.25 23.00
C THR A 83 -1.18 14.47 22.60
N LYS A 84 -1.21 13.85 21.41
CA LYS A 84 -2.33 13.03 20.91
C LYS A 84 -2.13 11.56 21.27
N ASN A 85 -3.06 10.69 20.88
CA ASN A 85 -3.05 9.23 21.13
C ASN A 85 -2.03 8.41 20.31
N GLU A 86 -1.07 9.06 19.64
CA GLU A 86 -0.06 8.38 18.83
C GLU A 86 0.97 7.69 19.72
N ARG A 87 1.18 6.38 19.52
CA ARG A 87 2.04 5.55 20.36
C ARG A 87 2.96 4.66 19.53
N VAL A 88 4.23 4.61 19.91
CA VAL A 88 5.19 3.62 19.45
C VAL A 88 5.24 2.49 20.46
N TYR A 89 4.83 1.29 20.07
CA TYR A 89 4.91 0.12 20.94
C TYR A 89 6.26 -0.56 20.74
N LEU A 90 6.91 -0.91 21.86
CA LEU A 90 8.19 -1.60 21.88
C LEU A 90 7.94 -3.05 22.31
N TYR A 91 8.27 -4.01 21.47
CA TYR A 91 7.93 -5.42 21.70
C TYR A 91 9.05 -6.36 21.27
N LYS A 92 8.94 -7.63 21.69
CA LYS A 92 9.80 -8.72 21.21
C LYS A 92 8.92 -9.80 20.60
N SER A 93 9.27 -10.22 19.39
CA SER A 93 8.63 -11.35 18.72
C SER A 93 9.35 -12.68 18.94
N ASN A 94 10.53 -12.65 19.57
CA ASN A 94 11.34 -13.81 19.86
C ASN A 94 12.02 -13.61 21.23
N PRO A 95 11.91 -14.58 22.16
CA PRO A 95 12.52 -14.45 23.49
C PRO A 95 14.05 -14.35 23.46
N LEU A 96 14.69 -14.83 22.39
CA LEU A 96 16.13 -14.77 22.18
C LEU A 96 16.59 -13.40 21.63
N GLU A 97 15.67 -12.52 21.21
CA GLU A 97 16.02 -11.19 20.73
C GLU A 97 16.44 -10.28 21.90
N HIS A 98 17.68 -9.78 21.82
CA HIS A 98 18.18 -8.79 22.79
C HIS A 98 17.59 -7.39 22.57
N ARG A 99 17.22 -7.04 21.33
CA ARG A 99 16.69 -5.71 20.98
C ARG A 99 15.17 -5.72 20.89
N LEU A 100 14.56 -4.59 21.28
CA LEU A 100 13.13 -4.35 21.09
C LEU A 100 12.83 -3.91 19.66
N GLN A 101 11.84 -4.55 19.06
CA GLN A 101 11.20 -4.06 17.84
C GLN A 101 10.27 -2.89 18.18
N ARG A 102 10.01 -2.05 17.18
CA ARG A 102 9.20 -0.83 17.35
C ARG A 102 8.13 -0.77 16.27
N THR A 103 6.89 -0.47 16.65
CA THR A 103 5.86 -0.10 15.68
C THR A 103 6.20 1.24 15.04
N LYS A 104 5.66 1.51 13.85
CA LYS A 104 5.88 2.76 13.13
C LYS A 104 4.53 3.44 12.91
N PRO A 105 4.13 4.42 13.74
CA PRO A 105 2.82 5.06 13.64
C PRO A 105 2.53 5.68 12.27
N ALA A 106 3.55 6.19 11.59
CA ALA A 106 3.43 6.72 10.22
C ALA A 106 3.06 5.66 9.17
N GLN A 107 3.27 4.37 9.46
CA GLN A 107 2.98 3.27 8.55
C GLN A 107 1.58 2.70 8.71
N GLY A 108 0.90 2.96 9.83
CA GLY A 108 -0.46 2.53 10.07
C GLY A 108 -0.79 2.32 11.55
N PRO A 109 -2.05 1.96 11.84
CA PRO A 109 -2.57 1.91 13.20
C PRO A 109 -2.01 0.74 14.01
N VAL A 110 -2.09 0.91 15.32
CA VAL A 110 -1.80 -0.14 16.30
C VAL A 110 -3.03 -0.37 17.17
N THR A 111 -3.47 -1.62 17.24
CA THR A 111 -4.57 -2.06 18.10
C THR A 111 -4.03 -2.97 19.19
N VAL A 112 -4.50 -2.79 20.43
CA VAL A 112 -4.14 -3.65 21.56
C VAL A 112 -5.41 -4.22 22.17
N THR A 113 -5.52 -5.55 22.19
CA THR A 113 -6.64 -6.28 22.79
C THR A 113 -6.18 -6.97 24.06
N PRO A 114 -6.60 -6.49 25.25
CA PRO A 114 -6.33 -7.15 26.51
C PRO A 114 -7.22 -8.40 26.68
N ASN A 115 -6.85 -9.27 27.62
CA ASN A 115 -7.59 -10.49 27.99
C ASN A 115 -7.84 -11.46 26.81
N ALA A 116 -6.92 -11.50 25.84
CA ALA A 116 -6.97 -12.44 24.73
C ALA A 116 -6.53 -13.86 25.16
N SER A 117 -6.84 -14.86 24.33
CA SER A 117 -6.47 -16.26 24.59
C SER A 117 -4.96 -16.54 24.46
N ARG A 118 -4.20 -15.68 23.79
CA ARG A 118 -2.75 -15.84 23.55
C ARG A 118 -2.01 -14.51 23.46
N ASN A 119 -0.71 -14.56 23.74
CA ASN A 119 0.22 -13.44 23.58
C ASN A 119 0.77 -13.49 22.16
N GLN A 120 0.34 -12.57 21.31
CA GLN A 120 0.84 -12.49 19.95
C GLN A 120 0.83 -11.05 19.45
N VAL A 121 1.69 -10.80 18.47
CA VAL A 121 1.59 -9.63 17.60
C VAL A 121 1.30 -10.13 16.19
N GLU A 122 0.19 -9.66 15.63
CA GLU A 122 -0.15 -9.86 14.23
C GLU A 122 0.24 -8.59 13.46
N VAL A 123 1.11 -8.76 12.46
CA VAL A 123 1.57 -7.70 11.57
C VAL A 123 0.92 -7.91 10.22
N THR A 124 -0.02 -7.03 9.88
CA THR A 124 -0.78 -7.09 8.62
C THR A 124 -0.25 -6.01 7.69
N LYS A 125 0.34 -6.41 6.57
CA LYS A 125 0.75 -5.49 5.51
C LYS A 125 -0.27 -5.47 4.40
N THR A 126 -0.67 -4.28 3.98
CA THR A 126 -1.57 -4.09 2.84
C THR A 126 -0.75 -3.60 1.66
N TYR A 127 -0.91 -4.28 0.52
CA TYR A 127 -0.34 -3.89 -0.75
C TYR A 127 -1.45 -3.60 -1.76
N ARG A 128 -1.18 -2.73 -2.73
CA ARG A 128 -1.98 -2.61 -3.95
C ARG A 128 -1.34 -3.44 -5.04
N VAL A 129 -2.12 -4.31 -5.64
CA VAL A 129 -1.71 -5.16 -6.76
C VAL A 129 -2.69 -4.98 -7.91
N TYR A 130 -2.23 -5.14 -9.14
CA TYR A 130 -3.12 -5.11 -10.29
C TYR A 130 -4.16 -6.25 -10.22
N GLN A 131 -5.38 -5.94 -10.64
CA GLN A 131 -6.51 -6.88 -10.56
C GLN A 131 -6.30 -8.11 -11.46
N ASN A 132 -5.64 -7.92 -12.59
CA ASN A 132 -5.28 -8.92 -13.58
C ASN A 132 -3.95 -8.57 -14.27
N GLU A 133 -3.43 -9.53 -15.01
CA GLU A 133 -2.14 -9.42 -15.70
C GLU A 133 -2.17 -8.42 -16.86
N GLU A 134 -3.31 -8.27 -17.54
CA GLU A 134 -3.50 -7.33 -18.64
C GLU A 134 -3.31 -5.88 -18.18
N LEU A 135 -3.91 -5.50 -17.05
CA LEU A 135 -3.76 -4.18 -16.46
C LEU A 135 -2.32 -3.96 -15.95
N ARG A 136 -1.69 -5.01 -15.39
CA ARG A 136 -0.27 -4.97 -14.99
C ARG A 136 0.62 -4.66 -16.19
N LEU A 137 0.42 -5.34 -17.32
CA LEU A 137 1.17 -5.12 -18.55
C LEU A 137 0.85 -3.75 -19.18
N LEU A 138 -0.43 -3.36 -19.17
CA LEU A 138 -0.89 -2.06 -19.66
C LEU A 138 -0.10 -0.94 -18.97
N PHE A 139 -0.10 -0.93 -17.63
CA PHE A 139 0.49 0.14 -16.82
C PHE A 139 1.93 -0.09 -16.37
N SER A 140 2.58 -1.17 -16.81
CA SER A 140 3.93 -1.64 -16.41
C SER A 140 5.06 -0.59 -16.32
N VAL A 141 5.00 0.49 -17.10
CA VAL A 141 6.05 1.53 -17.16
C VAL A 141 5.79 2.65 -16.15
N GLY A 142 4.55 2.81 -15.66
CA GLY A 142 4.17 3.91 -14.78
C GLY A 142 4.22 3.52 -13.31
N VAL A 143 3.24 2.72 -12.89
CA VAL A 143 3.05 2.36 -11.49
C VAL A 143 3.51 0.92 -11.28
N LYS A 144 4.42 0.70 -10.33
CA LYS A 144 4.91 -0.64 -10.00
C LYS A 144 3.78 -1.47 -9.41
N ASP A 145 3.76 -2.76 -9.73
CA ASP A 145 2.89 -3.70 -9.05
C ASP A 145 3.36 -3.94 -7.60
N HIS A 146 2.48 -4.47 -6.75
CA HIS A 146 2.77 -4.74 -5.33
C HIS A 146 3.23 -3.51 -4.53
N GLN A 147 2.50 -2.39 -4.67
CA GLN A 147 2.81 -1.17 -3.95
C GLN A 147 2.42 -1.26 -2.48
N TYR A 148 3.35 -0.92 -1.59
CA TYR A 148 3.06 -0.82 -0.17
C TYR A 148 2.02 0.28 0.13
N VAL A 149 0.98 -0.05 0.91
CA VAL A 149 -0.04 0.90 1.36
C VAL A 149 0.15 1.22 2.84
N MET A 150 0.11 0.19 3.70
CA MET A 150 0.20 0.36 5.15
C MET A 150 0.60 -0.92 5.86
N THR A 151 0.99 -0.78 7.12
CA THR A 151 1.23 -1.87 8.07
C THR A 151 0.38 -1.61 9.30
N GLN A 152 -0.39 -2.61 9.71
CA GLN A 152 -1.18 -2.58 10.93
C GLN A 152 -0.58 -3.57 11.93
N TRP A 153 -0.53 -3.17 13.19
CA TRP A 153 -0.10 -4.05 14.28
C TRP A 153 -1.28 -4.34 15.19
N HIS A 154 -1.53 -5.62 15.45
CA HIS A 154 -2.53 -6.05 16.41
C HIS A 154 -1.87 -6.87 17.52
N PHE A 155 -1.85 -6.32 18.73
CA PHE A 155 -1.32 -6.97 19.92
C PHE A 155 -2.45 -7.64 20.68
N SER A 156 -2.38 -8.96 20.83
CA SER A 156 -3.27 -9.73 21.70
C SER A 156 -2.51 -10.06 22.97
N LEU A 157 -3.05 -9.68 24.13
CA LEU A 157 -2.40 -9.84 25.43
C LEU A 157 -3.25 -10.73 26.33
N LYS A 158 -2.66 -11.79 26.92
CA LYS A 158 -3.33 -12.59 27.95
C LYS A 158 -3.64 -11.74 29.21
N PRO A 159 -4.55 -12.21 30.07
CA PRO A 159 -4.75 -11.60 31.38
C PRO A 159 -3.44 -11.44 32.16
N GLY A 160 -3.28 -10.31 32.86
CA GLY A 160 -2.10 -10.01 33.69
C GLY A 160 -1.01 -9.18 33.01
N TRP A 161 -1.10 -8.95 31.70
CA TRP A 161 -0.22 -8.01 31.00
C TRP A 161 -0.48 -6.55 31.39
N ARG A 162 0.58 -5.75 31.44
CA ARG A 162 0.49 -4.31 31.68
C ARG A 162 1.00 -3.51 30.48
N LEU A 163 0.27 -2.46 30.11
CA LEU A 163 0.76 -1.43 29.21
C LEU A 163 1.52 -0.39 30.04
N VAL A 164 2.78 -0.16 29.71
CA VAL A 164 3.63 0.77 30.48
C VAL A 164 4.21 1.81 29.54
N GLY A 165 3.95 3.08 29.85
CA GLY A 165 4.51 4.21 29.13
C GLY A 165 5.98 4.41 29.51
N THR A 166 6.81 4.65 28.51
CA THR A 166 8.21 5.07 28.65
C THR A 166 8.32 6.54 28.29
N LYS A 167 9.18 7.26 29.02
CA LYS A 167 9.54 8.64 28.70
C LYS A 167 10.38 8.70 27.44
#